data_AF-A0A5D0NWG5-F1
#
_entry.id   AF-A0A5D0NWG5-F1
#
_cell.length_a   1.000
_cell.length_b   1.000
_cell.length_c   1.000
_cell.angle_alpha   90.00
_cell.angle_beta   90.00
_cell.angle_gamma   90.00
#
_symmetry.space_group_name_H-M   'P 1'
#
loop_
_entity.id
_entity.type
_entity.pdbx_description
1 polymer ?
#
loop_
_entity_poly.entity_id
_entity_poly.type
_entity_poly.pdbx_seq_one_letter_code
_entity_poly.pdbx_strand_id
1 'polypeptide(L)'
;MSDSRDRGGPYHPPQGQGSYGPPPPYQGPQGQQPRQQRQPQQQWQQPPQPQQQWQQPSQPQQQGWGQQPSYDESYGAPHDQYGGGSYGDDLALAPILRRAGARVIDNALVAVFGFALVLPVTIGAFGLGKPGSKTEDDGGVWNWPIIFTLFCVLSVLPFLYEAIQLSMSGRTLGKRVMGIGIVQSPGGQPLTTTQAVWRAGIVHVGYQLGVFFFLVVAVMVWDYAAYGMLLVWAGALMAYLWAIWDQPLHQSLHDRFAGTLVIDERAGYDEYDEYTE
;
A
#
# COMPACT_ATOMS: atom_id res chain seq x y z
N MET A 1 -32.89 41.04 40.60
CA MET A 1 -33.67 39.92 40.04
C MET A 1 -32.68 38.82 39.70
N SER A 2 -32.54 37.93 40.67
CA SER A 2 -31.77 36.69 40.66
C SER A 2 -32.53 35.61 39.91
N ASP A 3 -31.85 34.78 39.13
CA ASP A 3 -32.09 33.33 39.11
C ASP A 3 -30.98 32.60 38.34
N SER A 4 -30.03 32.10 39.13
CA SER A 4 -29.10 31.05 38.78
C SER A 4 -29.83 29.70 38.93
N ARG A 5 -29.75 28.80 37.95
CA ARG A 5 -30.14 27.41 38.14
C ARG A 5 -28.95 26.47 37.96
N ASP A 6 -28.36 26.17 39.11
CA ASP A 6 -27.66 24.92 39.40
C ASP A 6 -28.49 23.70 38.96
N ARG A 7 -27.85 22.76 38.27
CA ARG A 7 -28.22 21.34 38.28
C ARG A 7 -26.97 20.49 38.31
N GLY A 8 -26.48 20.25 39.52
CA GLY A 8 -25.69 19.09 39.84
C GLY A 8 -26.56 17.83 39.90
N GLY A 9 -25.96 16.68 39.67
CA GLY A 9 -26.58 15.37 39.82
C GLY A 9 -25.65 14.24 39.35
N PRO A 10 -24.90 13.60 40.25
CA PRO A 10 -24.04 12.45 39.94
C PRO A 10 -24.87 11.18 39.71
N TYR A 11 -24.52 10.43 38.66
CA TYR A 11 -25.09 9.11 38.40
C TYR A 11 -24.47 8.07 39.35
N HIS A 12 -25.32 7.45 40.18
CA HIS A 12 -25.04 6.24 40.94
C HIS A 12 -25.14 5.00 40.03
N PRO A 13 -24.21 4.02 40.12
CA PRO A 13 -24.36 2.73 39.46
C PRO A 13 -25.27 1.78 40.26
N PRO A 14 -26.12 0.97 39.61
CA PRO A 14 -26.90 -0.06 40.29
C PRO A 14 -26.03 -1.29 40.63
N GLN A 15 -26.01 -1.63 41.92
CA GLN A 15 -25.55 -2.93 42.43
C GLN A 15 -26.62 -3.99 42.12
N GLY A 16 -26.26 -4.97 41.30
CA GLY A 16 -27.01 -6.21 41.10
C GLY A 16 -26.21 -7.38 41.66
N GLN A 17 -26.65 -7.90 42.81
CA GLN A 17 -26.24 -9.19 43.37
C GLN A 17 -26.85 -10.31 42.52
N GLY A 18 -26.08 -11.37 42.22
CA GLY A 18 -26.62 -12.52 41.49
C GLY A 18 -25.61 -13.64 41.20
N SER A 19 -25.38 -14.47 42.22
CA SER A 19 -25.13 -15.92 42.17
C SER A 19 -23.94 -16.48 41.37
N TYR A 20 -22.95 -16.94 42.12
CA TYR A 20 -21.89 -17.87 41.70
C TYR A 20 -22.49 -19.20 41.22
N GLY A 21 -22.22 -19.58 39.96
CA GLY A 21 -22.38 -20.94 39.44
C GLY A 21 -21.02 -21.64 39.30
N PRO A 22 -20.91 -22.96 39.53
CA PRO A 22 -19.65 -23.68 39.48
C PRO A 22 -19.12 -23.84 38.03
N PRO A 23 -17.78 -23.82 37.82
CA PRO A 23 -17.18 -23.96 36.50
C PRO A 23 -17.23 -25.41 35.96
N PRO A 24 -17.24 -25.59 34.63
CA PRO A 24 -17.23 -26.91 34.00
C PRO A 24 -15.89 -27.65 34.20
N PRO A 25 -15.90 -28.99 34.29
CA PRO A 25 -14.71 -29.78 34.54
C PRO A 25 -13.79 -29.84 33.30
N TYR A 26 -12.53 -29.47 33.51
CA TYR A 26 -11.42 -29.72 32.60
C TYR A 26 -11.23 -31.23 32.37
N GLN A 27 -11.44 -31.70 31.14
CA GLN A 27 -10.95 -33.00 30.69
C GLN A 27 -9.51 -32.83 30.21
N GLY A 28 -8.56 -33.40 30.98
CA GLY A 28 -7.17 -33.52 30.56
C GLY A 28 -6.98 -34.62 29.49
N PRO A 29 -5.97 -34.52 28.61
CA PRO A 29 -5.61 -35.63 27.75
C PRO A 29 -4.87 -36.72 28.55
N GLN A 30 -5.56 -37.85 28.72
CA GLN A 30 -4.97 -39.11 29.16
C GLN A 30 -4.17 -39.76 28.03
N GLY A 31 -3.02 -40.33 28.40
CA GLY A 31 -2.64 -41.65 27.90
C GLY A 31 -1.57 -41.70 26.81
N GLN A 32 -0.32 -41.84 27.24
CA GLN A 32 0.72 -42.56 26.51
C GLN A 32 0.26 -44.01 26.24
N GLN A 33 0.51 -44.53 25.04
CA GLN A 33 0.90 -45.94 24.87
C GLN A 33 1.68 -46.16 23.55
N PRO A 34 2.80 -46.91 23.59
CA PRO A 34 3.67 -47.15 22.43
C PRO A 34 3.49 -48.55 21.80
N ARG A 35 4.12 -48.71 20.62
CA ARG A 35 4.42 -49.96 19.88
C ARG A 35 3.28 -50.59 19.07
N GLN A 36 3.50 -50.72 17.77
CA GLN A 36 3.91 -52.01 17.19
C GLN A 36 4.46 -51.87 15.76
N GLN A 37 5.71 -52.28 15.60
CA GLN A 37 6.29 -52.72 14.34
C GLN A 37 5.53 -53.95 13.83
N ARG A 38 5.14 -53.97 12.55
CA ARG A 38 5.18 -55.18 11.72
C ARG A 38 5.53 -54.79 10.28
N GLN A 39 6.71 -55.22 9.84
CA GLN A 39 7.02 -55.53 8.43
C GLN A 39 6.46 -56.95 8.12
N PRO A 40 6.74 -57.53 6.93
CA PRO A 40 6.00 -57.36 5.70
C PRO A 40 5.38 -58.70 5.26
N GLN A 41 4.28 -58.70 4.51
CA GLN A 41 3.89 -59.90 3.77
C GLN A 41 3.62 -59.58 2.30
N GLN A 42 4.56 -60.06 1.49
CA GLN A 42 4.43 -60.28 0.07
C GLN A 42 3.27 -61.24 -0.17
N GLN A 43 2.32 -60.84 -1.02
CA GLN A 43 1.47 -61.81 -1.70
C GLN A 43 1.39 -61.44 -3.18
N TRP A 44 1.91 -62.37 -3.98
CA TRP A 44 1.92 -62.36 -5.43
C TRP A 44 0.54 -62.65 -6.01
N GLN A 45 0.39 -62.23 -7.29
CA GLN A 45 -0.57 -62.68 -8.31
C GLN A 45 -1.88 -61.90 -8.46
N GLN A 46 -1.93 -61.04 -9.48
CA GLN A 46 -2.89 -61.12 -10.60
C GLN A 46 -2.52 -60.09 -11.69
N PRO A 47 -2.51 -60.45 -12.99
CA PRO A 47 -2.43 -59.49 -14.09
C PRO A 47 -3.84 -59.04 -14.51
N PRO A 48 -4.19 -57.74 -14.45
CA PRO A 48 -5.39 -57.24 -15.09
C PRO A 48 -5.14 -56.92 -16.56
N GLN A 49 -6.09 -57.31 -17.39
CA GLN A 49 -6.20 -57.04 -18.83
C GLN A 49 -6.12 -55.54 -19.16
N PRO A 50 -5.63 -55.17 -20.37
CA PRO A 50 -5.65 -53.77 -20.79
C PRO A 50 -7.07 -53.36 -21.22
N GLN A 51 -7.79 -52.67 -20.33
CA GLN A 51 -8.91 -51.83 -20.75
C GLN A 51 -8.35 -50.53 -21.35
N GLN A 52 -8.60 -50.34 -22.64
CA GLN A 52 -8.39 -49.09 -23.36
C GLN A 52 -9.30 -48.02 -22.76
N GLN A 53 -8.75 -47.18 -21.89
CA GLN A 53 -9.40 -45.97 -21.40
C GLN A 53 -8.92 -44.79 -22.23
N TRP A 54 -9.86 -44.21 -23.00
CA TRP A 54 -9.66 -42.98 -23.74
C TRP A 54 -9.14 -41.88 -22.81
N GLN A 55 -7.95 -41.37 -23.13
CA GLN A 55 -7.28 -40.28 -22.42
C GLN A 55 -8.06 -38.98 -22.64
N GLN A 56 -8.57 -38.39 -21.56
CA GLN A 56 -8.95 -36.99 -21.53
C GLN A 56 -7.68 -36.12 -21.61
N PRO A 57 -7.70 -34.98 -22.33
CA PRO A 57 -6.56 -34.08 -22.39
C PRO A 57 -6.29 -33.49 -21.01
N SER A 58 -5.07 -33.72 -20.53
CA SER A 58 -4.48 -33.12 -19.35
C SER A 58 -4.48 -31.59 -19.46
N GLN A 59 -5.11 -30.94 -18.48
CA GLN A 59 -4.93 -29.51 -18.24
C GLN A 59 -3.46 -29.23 -17.83
N PRO A 60 -2.85 -28.13 -18.31
CA PRO A 60 -1.48 -27.81 -17.95
C PRO A 60 -1.39 -27.40 -16.47
N GLN A 61 -0.58 -28.18 -15.77
CA GLN A 61 -0.12 -28.01 -14.40
C GLN A 61 0.52 -26.62 -14.23
N GLN A 62 -0.15 -25.71 -13.52
CA GLN A 62 0.47 -24.45 -13.11
C GLN A 62 1.58 -24.74 -12.10
N GLN A 63 2.79 -24.36 -12.49
CA GLN A 63 4.01 -24.49 -11.69
C GLN A 63 3.93 -23.58 -10.47
N GLY A 64 3.97 -24.20 -9.29
CA GLY A 64 3.97 -23.52 -8.00
C GLY A 64 5.22 -22.68 -7.78
N TRP A 65 5.00 -21.42 -7.45
CA TRP A 65 6.01 -20.53 -6.92
C TRP A 65 5.79 -20.36 -5.41
N GLY A 66 6.77 -20.83 -4.63
CA GLY A 66 7.12 -20.34 -3.29
C GLY A 66 6.10 -20.53 -2.16
N GLN A 67 6.17 -21.66 -1.46
CA GLN A 67 5.68 -21.74 -0.08
C GLN A 67 6.58 -20.87 0.81
N GLN A 68 5.99 -19.91 1.53
CA GLN A 68 6.61 -19.28 2.70
C GLN A 68 5.80 -19.62 3.96
N PRO A 69 6.46 -19.79 5.13
CA PRO A 69 5.85 -20.41 6.30
C PRO A 69 4.82 -19.50 6.97
N SER A 70 3.66 -20.08 7.27
CA SER A 70 2.62 -19.50 8.10
C SER A 70 3.14 -19.30 9.53
N TYR A 71 3.35 -18.05 9.95
CA TYR A 71 3.49 -17.71 11.36
C TYR A 71 2.09 -17.41 11.92
N ASP A 72 1.60 -18.35 12.72
CA ASP A 72 0.53 -18.13 13.68
C ASP A 72 0.98 -17.05 14.67
N GLU A 73 0.34 -15.87 14.66
CA GLU A 73 0.37 -14.99 15.82
C GLU A 73 -0.98 -14.31 16.04
N SER A 74 -1.77 -15.02 16.84
CA SER A 74 -2.97 -14.56 17.53
C SER A 74 -2.65 -13.38 18.45
N TYR A 75 -3.16 -12.18 18.15
CA TYR A 75 -3.63 -11.23 19.17
C TYR A 75 -4.70 -10.31 18.55
N GLY A 76 -5.91 -10.36 19.11
CA GLY A 76 -7.09 -9.66 18.62
C GLY A 76 -7.04 -8.15 18.83
N ALA A 77 -7.45 -7.41 17.80
CA ALA A 77 -7.92 -6.04 17.88
C ALA A 77 -9.29 -5.97 17.18
N PRO A 78 -10.32 -5.34 17.78
CA PRO A 78 -11.62 -5.22 17.15
C PRO A 78 -11.56 -4.07 16.14
N HIS A 79 -11.41 -4.39 14.86
CA HIS A 79 -11.63 -3.44 13.79
C HIS A 79 -12.90 -3.78 13.04
N ASP A 80 -13.69 -2.74 12.82
CA ASP A 80 -15.05 -2.77 12.34
C ASP A 80 -15.23 -3.58 11.05
N GLN A 81 -16.32 -4.30 11.09
CA GLN A 81 -16.88 -5.22 10.11
C GLN A 81 -17.26 -4.47 8.82
N TYR A 82 -16.31 -4.28 7.91
CA TYR A 82 -16.60 -4.04 6.50
C TYR A 82 -16.31 -5.31 5.70
N GLY A 83 -17.39 -6.03 5.34
CA GLY A 83 -17.48 -6.92 4.19
C GLY A 83 -16.35 -7.92 3.99
N GLY A 84 -16.38 -9.02 4.74
CA GLY A 84 -15.60 -10.23 4.42
C GLY A 84 -16.14 -10.89 3.14
N GLY A 85 -15.73 -10.39 1.99
CA GLY A 85 -15.83 -11.08 0.71
C GLY A 85 -14.50 -11.79 0.42
N SER A 86 -14.56 -13.06 0.07
CA SER A 86 -13.40 -13.82 -0.41
C SER A 86 -12.93 -13.25 -1.74
N TYR A 87 -11.99 -12.30 -1.72
CA TYR A 87 -11.38 -11.62 -2.88
C TYR A 87 -10.41 -12.53 -3.69
N GLY A 88 -10.80 -13.78 -3.90
CA GLY A 88 -9.95 -14.80 -4.51
C GLY A 88 -10.02 -14.85 -6.04
N ASP A 89 -11.21 -14.68 -6.63
CA ASP A 89 -11.40 -15.01 -8.05
C ASP A 89 -11.73 -13.82 -8.97
N ASP A 90 -12.28 -12.70 -8.49
CA ASP A 90 -12.67 -11.56 -9.35
C ASP A 90 -12.27 -10.19 -8.74
N LEU A 91 -10.98 -9.99 -8.48
CA LEU A 91 -10.49 -8.65 -8.15
C LEU A 91 -10.49 -7.78 -9.42
N ALA A 92 -11.55 -6.99 -9.61
CA ALA A 92 -11.64 -6.01 -10.68
C ALA A 92 -10.47 -5.02 -10.61
N LEU A 93 -9.51 -5.14 -11.53
CA LEU A 93 -8.33 -4.29 -11.58
C LEU A 93 -8.71 -2.89 -12.07
N ALA A 94 -8.24 -1.86 -11.37
CA ALA A 94 -8.50 -0.48 -11.80
C ALA A 94 -7.89 -0.20 -13.18
N PRO A 95 -8.63 0.40 -14.13
CA PRO A 95 -8.10 0.75 -15.43
C PRO A 95 -6.97 1.78 -15.30
N ILE A 96 -5.94 1.65 -16.15
CA ILE A 96 -4.69 2.44 -16.08
C ILE A 96 -4.96 3.95 -16.09
N LEU A 97 -5.94 4.42 -16.88
CA LEU A 97 -6.32 5.83 -16.93
C LEU A 97 -6.85 6.36 -15.59
N ARG A 98 -7.60 5.55 -14.83
CA ARG A 98 -8.07 5.95 -13.49
C ARG A 98 -6.91 6.03 -12.50
N ARG A 99 -5.94 5.12 -12.60
CA ARG A 99 -4.71 5.16 -11.79
C ARG A 99 -3.89 6.42 -12.08
N ALA A 100 -3.73 6.78 -13.35
CA ALA A 100 -3.05 8.00 -13.78
C ALA A 100 -3.81 9.25 -13.28
N GLY A 101 -5.14 9.30 -13.47
CA GLY A 101 -5.98 10.40 -13.02
C GLY A 101 -5.91 10.63 -11.51
N ALA A 102 -5.97 9.56 -10.71
CA ALA A 102 -5.83 9.66 -9.25
C ALA A 102 -4.48 10.26 -8.84
N ARG A 103 -3.39 9.84 -9.50
CA ARG A 103 -2.05 10.40 -9.28
C ARG A 103 -1.93 11.86 -9.68
N VAL A 104 -2.59 12.29 -10.76
CA VAL A 104 -2.64 13.71 -11.15
C VAL A 104 -3.32 14.55 -10.07
N ILE A 105 -4.44 14.08 -9.52
CA ILE A 105 -5.15 14.78 -8.43
C ILE A 105 -4.27 14.86 -7.18
N ASP A 106 -3.67 13.74 -6.77
CA ASP A 106 -2.78 13.71 -5.60
C ASP A 106 -1.55 14.62 -5.80
N ASN A 107 -0.93 14.60 -6.99
CA ASN A 107 0.21 15.47 -7.30
C ASN A 107 -0.19 16.94 -7.35
N ALA A 108 -1.37 17.28 -7.88
CA ALA A 108 -1.88 18.65 -7.88
C ALA A 108 -2.07 19.17 -6.45
N LEU A 109 -2.65 18.34 -5.57
CA LEU A 109 -2.81 18.69 -4.15
C LEU A 109 -1.45 18.95 -3.51
N VAL A 110 -0.50 18.03 -3.65
CA VAL A 110 0.85 18.20 -3.09
C VAL A 110 1.55 19.42 -3.71
N ALA A 111 1.40 19.66 -5.01
CA ALA A 111 2.01 20.81 -5.69
C ALA A 111 1.49 22.15 -5.16
N VAL A 112 0.19 22.26 -4.88
CA VAL A 112 -0.40 23.49 -4.30
C VAL A 112 0.20 23.78 -2.93
N PHE A 113 0.24 22.79 -2.03
CA PHE A 113 0.83 22.96 -0.69
C PHE A 113 2.35 23.13 -0.73
N GLY A 114 3.01 22.40 -1.63
CA GLY A 114 4.44 22.50 -1.87
C GLY A 114 4.84 23.88 -2.36
N PHE A 115 4.11 24.45 -3.31
CA PHE A 115 4.33 25.81 -3.79
C PHE A 115 4.19 26.85 -2.67
N ALA A 116 3.14 26.72 -1.83
CA ALA A 116 2.95 27.58 -0.68
C ALA A 116 4.12 27.50 0.34
N LEU A 117 4.81 26.36 0.43
CA LEU A 117 5.96 26.15 1.31
C LEU A 117 7.27 26.65 0.69
N VAL A 118 7.49 26.42 -0.61
CA VAL A 118 8.71 26.86 -1.32
C VAL A 118 8.76 28.38 -1.45
N LEU A 119 7.63 29.03 -1.76
CA LEU A 119 7.59 30.45 -2.10
C LEU A 119 8.23 31.36 -1.02
N PRO A 120 7.91 31.26 0.28
CA PRO A 120 8.55 32.08 1.30
C PRO A 120 10.06 31.83 1.44
N VAL A 121 10.50 30.58 1.27
CA VAL A 121 11.93 30.23 1.32
C VAL A 121 12.67 30.82 0.13
N THR A 122 12.09 30.74 -1.07
CA THR A 122 12.64 31.36 -2.27
C THR A 122 12.72 32.88 -2.11
N ILE A 123 11.66 33.53 -1.62
CA ILE A 123 11.67 34.97 -1.35
C ILE A 123 12.73 35.35 -0.30
N GLY A 124 12.88 34.56 0.75
CA GLY A 124 13.90 34.78 1.78
C GLY A 124 15.33 34.57 1.27
N ALA A 125 15.53 33.58 0.40
CA ALA A 125 16.83 33.23 -0.15
C ALA A 125 17.33 34.23 -1.22
N PHE A 126 16.43 34.71 -2.08
CA PHE A 126 16.76 35.68 -3.14
C PHE A 126 16.58 37.14 -2.71
N GLY A 127 15.81 37.38 -1.64
CA GLY A 127 15.42 38.70 -1.20
C GLY A 127 14.37 39.36 -2.11
N LEU A 128 13.53 40.23 -1.54
CA LEU A 128 12.76 41.20 -2.30
C LEU A 128 13.73 42.31 -2.68
N GLY A 129 14.19 42.33 -3.94
CA GLY A 129 15.39 43.04 -4.40
C GLY A 129 15.68 44.38 -3.72
N LYS A 130 16.84 44.49 -3.08
CA LYS A 130 17.48 45.79 -2.85
C LYS A 130 18.25 46.14 -4.12
N PRO A 131 17.87 47.21 -4.85
CA PRO A 131 18.62 47.63 -6.02
C PRO A 131 20.05 48.01 -5.59
N GLY A 132 21.05 47.32 -6.13
CA GLY A 132 22.47 47.69 -6.01
C GLY A 132 23.36 46.83 -5.11
N SER A 133 22.94 45.67 -4.60
CA SER A 133 23.90 44.73 -3.99
C SER A 133 24.58 43.89 -5.07
N LYS A 134 25.92 43.88 -5.04
CA LYS A 134 26.82 43.11 -5.92
C LYS A 134 26.74 41.59 -5.69
N THR A 135 25.53 41.05 -5.65
CA THR A 135 25.23 39.62 -5.48
C THR A 135 25.00 38.92 -6.82
N GLU A 136 25.23 39.60 -7.95
CA GLU A 136 24.86 39.12 -9.29
C GLU A 136 25.98 38.38 -10.05
N ASP A 137 27.22 38.31 -9.54
CA ASP A 137 28.37 37.84 -10.34
C ASP A 137 28.99 36.48 -9.97
N ASP A 138 28.47 35.74 -8.99
CA ASP A 138 28.90 34.34 -8.76
C ASP A 138 27.73 33.38 -8.97
N GLY A 139 27.90 32.50 -9.95
CA GLY A 139 26.87 31.65 -10.53
C GLY A 139 25.99 30.90 -9.53
N GLY A 140 24.68 31.04 -9.72
CA GLY A 140 23.75 29.93 -9.58
C GLY A 140 22.52 30.21 -8.75
N VAL A 141 21.36 30.12 -9.40
CA VAL A 141 20.02 29.98 -8.78
C VAL A 141 19.96 28.79 -7.78
N TRP A 142 20.98 27.93 -7.77
CA TRP A 142 21.06 26.69 -7.00
C TRP A 142 21.88 26.86 -5.71
N ASN A 143 21.25 27.33 -4.64
CA ASN A 143 21.84 27.30 -3.29
C ASN A 143 21.43 26.03 -2.52
N TRP A 144 22.24 25.63 -1.54
CA TRP A 144 21.97 24.46 -0.68
C TRP A 144 20.60 24.52 0.03
N PRO A 145 20.17 25.65 0.61
CA PRO A 145 18.82 25.78 1.18
C PRO A 145 17.69 25.48 0.19
N ILE A 146 17.80 25.91 -1.08
CA ILE A 146 16.83 25.68 -2.14
C ILE A 146 16.80 24.20 -2.50
N ILE A 147 17.97 23.57 -2.71
CA ILE A 147 18.04 22.14 -3.03
C ILE A 147 17.41 21.32 -1.89
N PHE A 148 17.74 21.63 -0.64
CA PHE A 148 17.16 20.94 0.52
C PHE A 148 15.63 21.16 0.61
N THR A 149 15.17 22.39 0.41
CA THR A 149 13.73 22.72 0.42
C THR A 149 12.99 21.99 -0.70
N LEU A 150 13.56 21.94 -1.91
CA LEU A 150 13.02 21.18 -3.02
C LEU A 150 12.97 19.69 -2.69
N PHE A 151 13.98 19.12 -2.03
CA PHE A 151 13.95 17.71 -1.61
C PHE A 151 12.82 17.46 -0.61
N CYS A 152 12.69 18.30 0.41
CA CYS A 152 11.61 18.19 1.37
C CYS A 152 10.23 18.28 0.70
N VAL A 153 10.06 19.19 -0.26
CA VAL A 153 8.76 19.42 -0.91
C VAL A 153 8.43 18.39 -1.98
N LEU A 154 9.39 17.96 -2.78
CA LEU A 154 9.17 17.02 -3.88
C LEU A 154 9.28 15.55 -3.45
N SER A 155 9.98 15.26 -2.35
CA SER A 155 10.17 13.90 -1.84
C SER A 155 9.41 13.68 -0.53
N VAL A 156 9.77 14.42 0.52
CA VAL A 156 9.33 14.11 1.89
C VAL A 156 7.84 14.44 2.09
N LEU A 157 7.38 15.59 1.60
CA LEU A 157 5.99 16.00 1.74
C LEU A 157 5.00 15.02 1.07
N PRO A 158 5.15 14.67 -0.22
CA PRO A 158 4.29 13.66 -0.85
C PRO A 158 4.43 12.28 -0.21
N PHE A 159 5.64 11.89 0.23
CA PHE A 159 5.85 10.66 1.00
C PHE A 159 4.98 10.65 2.26
N LEU A 160 5.05 11.69 3.09
CA LEU A 160 4.27 11.79 4.33
C LEU A 160 2.77 11.78 4.05
N TYR A 161 2.33 12.55 3.04
CA TYR A 161 0.94 12.57 2.62
C TYR A 161 0.45 11.16 2.22
N GLU A 162 1.15 10.48 1.31
CA GLU A 162 0.72 9.16 0.83
C GLU A 162 0.82 8.10 1.95
N ALA A 163 1.92 8.08 2.72
CA ALA A 163 2.11 7.13 3.81
C ALA A 163 0.98 7.25 4.85
N ILE A 164 0.70 8.45 5.35
CA ILE A 164 -0.34 8.69 6.36
C ILE A 164 -1.72 8.32 5.81
N GLN A 165 -2.05 8.76 4.59
CA GLN A 165 -3.36 8.49 3.98
C GLN A 165 -3.59 7.00 3.73
N LEU A 166 -2.56 6.28 3.28
CA LEU A 166 -2.64 4.83 3.08
C LEU A 166 -2.73 4.08 4.40
N SER A 167 -1.95 4.47 5.42
CA SER A 167 -2.01 3.82 6.73
C SER A 167 -3.31 4.06 7.47
N MET A 168 -3.92 5.25 7.34
CA MET A 168 -5.17 5.58 8.05
C MET A 168 -6.44 5.15 7.31
N SER A 169 -6.40 5.05 5.98
CA SER A 169 -7.62 4.89 5.19
C SER A 169 -7.49 3.91 4.02
N GLY A 170 -6.30 3.33 3.79
CA GLY A 170 -6.03 2.43 2.66
C GLY A 170 -5.95 3.13 1.29
N ARG A 171 -6.24 4.45 1.21
CA ARG A 171 -6.31 5.21 -0.05
C ARG A 171 -6.14 6.71 0.16
N THR A 172 -5.50 7.34 -0.83
CA THR A 172 -5.29 8.79 -0.93
C THR A 172 -6.56 9.50 -1.40
N LEU A 173 -6.61 10.83 -1.25
CA LEU A 173 -7.80 11.61 -1.64
C LEU A 173 -8.11 11.49 -3.14
N GLY A 174 -7.08 11.55 -4.00
CA GLY A 174 -7.27 11.35 -5.44
C GLY A 174 -7.84 9.96 -5.76
N LYS A 175 -7.37 8.92 -5.05
CA LYS A 175 -7.87 7.55 -5.20
C LYS A 175 -9.34 7.42 -4.74
N ARG A 176 -9.73 8.08 -3.66
CA ARG A 176 -11.13 8.14 -3.20
C ARG A 176 -12.04 8.77 -4.25
N VAL A 177 -11.63 9.92 -4.81
CA VAL A 177 -12.40 10.62 -5.86
C VAL A 177 -12.58 9.72 -7.08
N MET A 178 -11.54 8.97 -7.45
CA MET A 178 -11.58 8.06 -8.60
C MET A 178 -12.22 6.69 -8.31
N GLY A 179 -12.60 6.41 -7.05
CA GLY A 179 -13.19 5.13 -6.65
C GLY A 179 -12.24 3.94 -6.78
N ILE A 180 -10.95 4.14 -6.51
CA ILE A 180 -9.94 3.09 -6.58
C ILE A 180 -9.34 2.82 -5.20
N GLY A 181 -9.10 1.54 -4.92
CA GLY A 181 -8.55 1.03 -3.66
C GLY A 181 -7.17 0.43 -3.85
N ILE A 182 -6.43 0.28 -2.75
CA ILE A 182 -5.16 -0.46 -2.72
C ILE A 182 -5.28 -1.58 -1.71
N VAL A 183 -4.94 -2.79 -2.17
CA VAL A 183 -5.00 -4.01 -1.37
C VAL A 183 -3.69 -4.78 -1.45
N GLN A 184 -3.52 -5.76 -0.58
CA GLN A 184 -2.37 -6.66 -0.59
C GLN A 184 -2.46 -7.65 -1.76
N SER A 185 -1.30 -7.98 -2.32
CA SER A 185 -1.13 -9.02 -3.34
C SER A 185 -0.32 -10.19 -2.77
N PRO A 186 -0.66 -11.45 -3.09
CA PRO A 186 -1.90 -11.94 -3.69
C PRO A 186 -2.94 -12.22 -2.59
N GLY A 187 -4.17 -11.73 -2.74
CA GLY A 187 -5.27 -12.07 -1.81
C GLY A 187 -6.21 -10.94 -1.39
N GLY A 188 -5.99 -9.71 -1.87
CA GLY A 188 -6.97 -8.63 -1.73
C GLY A 188 -7.17 -8.12 -0.29
N GLN A 189 -6.33 -8.53 0.65
CA GLN A 189 -6.46 -8.13 2.05
C GLN A 189 -6.24 -6.62 2.23
N PRO A 190 -6.80 -5.99 3.29
CA PRO A 190 -6.56 -4.59 3.58
C PRO A 190 -5.07 -4.29 3.74
N LEU A 191 -4.62 -3.16 3.20
CA LEU A 191 -3.21 -2.78 3.21
C LEU A 191 -2.64 -2.64 4.64
N THR A 192 -1.50 -3.25 4.93
CA THR A 192 -0.82 -3.03 6.23
C THR A 192 -0.12 -1.67 6.28
N THR A 193 0.01 -1.10 7.49
CA THR A 193 0.73 0.17 7.72
C THR A 193 2.16 0.14 7.17
N THR A 194 2.90 -0.95 7.44
CA THR A 194 4.28 -1.12 6.98
C THR A 194 4.35 -1.10 5.44
N GLN A 195 3.42 -1.77 4.79
CA GLN A 195 3.36 -1.85 3.34
C GLN A 195 2.95 -0.52 2.70
N ALA A 196 2.03 0.21 3.32
CA ALA A 196 1.67 1.58 2.95
C ALA A 196 2.89 2.52 2.96
N VAL A 197 3.65 2.50 4.06
CA VAL A 197 4.86 3.31 4.23
C VAL A 197 5.94 2.90 3.23
N TRP A 198 6.18 1.59 3.07
CA TRP A 198 7.18 1.07 2.14
C TRP A 198 6.88 1.46 0.69
N ARG A 199 5.63 1.29 0.27
CA ARG A 199 5.15 1.71 -1.06
C ARG A 199 5.34 3.20 -1.29
N ALA A 200 4.93 4.04 -0.34
CA ALA A 200 5.11 5.49 -0.42
C ALA A 200 6.60 5.86 -0.48
N GLY A 201 7.45 5.16 0.28
CA GLY A 201 8.89 5.34 0.31
C GLY A 201 9.54 5.08 -1.04
N ILE A 202 9.21 3.97 -1.70
CA ILE A 202 9.72 3.66 -3.06
C ILE A 202 9.31 4.76 -4.05
N VAL A 203 8.04 5.15 -4.02
CA VAL A 203 7.46 6.09 -4.98
C VAL A 203 8.06 7.49 -4.84
N HIS A 204 8.14 8.01 -3.62
CA HIS A 204 8.44 9.42 -3.38
C HIS A 204 9.87 9.66 -2.90
N VAL A 205 10.51 8.68 -2.27
CA VAL A 205 11.92 8.80 -1.82
C VAL A 205 12.84 8.05 -2.78
N GLY A 206 12.55 6.79 -3.08
CA GLY A 206 13.38 5.93 -3.93
C GLY A 206 13.66 6.54 -5.31
N TYR A 207 12.62 6.90 -6.06
CA TYR A 207 12.79 7.55 -7.37
C TYR A 207 13.43 8.94 -7.27
N GLN A 208 13.15 9.67 -6.19
CA GLN A 208 13.60 11.05 -6.04
C GLN A 208 15.08 11.16 -5.65
N LEU A 209 15.64 10.15 -4.98
CA LEU A 209 17.08 10.08 -4.70
C LEU A 209 17.92 10.15 -5.98
N GLY A 210 17.50 9.47 -7.05
CA GLY A 210 18.19 9.55 -8.34
C GLY A 210 18.16 10.96 -8.94
N VAL A 211 17.01 11.64 -8.87
CA VAL A 211 16.86 13.02 -9.37
C VAL A 211 17.79 13.97 -8.62
N PHE A 212 17.81 13.89 -7.29
CA PHE A 212 18.64 14.78 -6.46
C PHE A 212 20.13 14.46 -6.55
N PHE A 213 20.50 13.19 -6.73
CA PHE A 213 21.87 12.81 -7.02
C PHE A 213 22.39 13.53 -8.28
N PHE A 214 21.65 13.43 -9.39
CA PHE A 214 22.05 14.11 -10.63
C PHE A 214 21.96 15.63 -10.54
N LEU A 215 21.02 16.18 -9.77
CA LEU A 215 20.96 17.63 -9.50
C LEU A 215 22.23 18.12 -8.79
N VAL A 216 22.66 17.43 -7.72
CA VAL A 216 23.87 17.81 -6.98
C VAL A 216 25.11 17.71 -7.87
N VAL A 217 25.23 16.64 -8.67
CA VAL A 217 26.33 16.50 -9.63
C VAL A 217 26.29 17.60 -10.70
N ALA A 218 25.09 17.96 -11.17
CA ALA A 218 24.92 19.03 -12.14
C ALA A 218 25.41 20.38 -11.59
N VAL A 219 25.04 20.70 -10.37
CA VAL A 219 25.41 21.97 -9.71
C VAL A 219 26.89 22.01 -9.32
N MET A 220 27.47 20.89 -8.86
CA MET A 220 28.83 20.90 -8.28
C MET A 220 29.93 20.56 -9.27
N VAL A 221 29.63 19.80 -10.32
CA VAL A 221 30.68 19.17 -11.15
C VAL A 221 30.46 19.43 -12.63
N TRP A 222 29.24 19.19 -13.15
CA TRP A 222 29.03 19.10 -14.59
C TRP A 222 27.58 19.35 -15.01
N ASP A 223 27.30 20.49 -15.64
CA ASP A 223 25.94 20.89 -16.03
C ASP A 223 25.19 19.84 -16.87
N TYR A 224 25.90 19.08 -17.73
CA TYR A 224 25.30 18.00 -18.53
C TYR A 224 24.77 16.84 -17.67
N ALA A 225 25.16 16.72 -16.40
CA ALA A 225 24.54 15.78 -15.48
C ALA A 225 23.03 16.07 -15.27
N ALA A 226 22.55 17.27 -15.63
CA ALA A 226 21.13 17.58 -15.67
C ALA A 226 20.34 16.65 -16.64
N TYR A 227 20.96 16.16 -17.72
CA TYR A 227 20.34 15.15 -18.58
C TYR A 227 20.10 13.82 -17.83
N GLY A 228 20.90 13.51 -16.81
CA GLY A 228 20.68 12.39 -15.91
C GLY A 228 19.36 12.49 -15.14
N MET A 229 18.92 13.70 -14.77
CA MET A 229 17.60 13.90 -14.16
C MET A 229 16.47 13.49 -15.11
N LEU A 230 16.57 13.85 -16.40
CA LEU A 230 15.59 13.45 -17.42
C LEU A 230 15.54 11.93 -17.58
N LEU A 231 16.70 11.26 -17.56
CA LEU A 231 16.77 9.80 -17.61
C LEU A 231 16.10 9.16 -16.38
N VAL A 232 16.31 9.70 -15.18
CA VAL A 232 15.64 9.21 -13.97
C VAL A 232 14.13 9.42 -14.05
N TRP A 233 13.66 10.59 -14.50
CA TRP A 233 12.24 10.85 -14.70
C TRP A 233 11.62 9.91 -15.75
N ALA A 234 12.31 9.67 -16.86
CA ALA A 234 11.88 8.72 -17.88
C ALA A 234 11.83 7.28 -17.33
N GLY A 235 12.82 6.89 -16.54
CA GLY A 235 12.85 5.58 -15.86
C GLY A 235 11.72 5.43 -14.83
N ALA A 236 11.45 6.47 -14.04
CA ALA A 236 10.33 6.50 -13.10
C ALA A 236 9.00 6.38 -13.84
N LEU A 237 8.79 7.15 -14.91
CA LEU A 237 7.60 7.04 -15.77
C LEU A 237 7.47 5.62 -16.34
N MET A 238 8.57 5.03 -16.83
CA MET A 238 8.56 3.65 -17.31
C MET A 238 8.17 2.66 -16.21
N ALA A 239 8.62 2.88 -14.96
CA ALA A 239 8.25 2.06 -13.82
C ALA A 239 6.74 2.13 -13.49
N TYR A 240 6.08 3.26 -13.76
CA TYR A 240 4.61 3.38 -13.71
C TYR A 240 3.94 2.66 -14.88
N LEU A 241 4.44 2.88 -16.11
CA LEU A 241 3.89 2.29 -17.32
C LEU A 241 4.08 0.77 -17.39
N TRP A 242 4.99 0.20 -16.60
CA TRP A 242 5.15 -1.25 -16.43
C TRP A 242 3.82 -1.98 -16.22
N ALA A 243 2.86 -1.34 -15.53
CA ALA A 243 1.51 -1.85 -15.31
C ALA A 243 0.73 -2.20 -16.61
N ILE A 244 1.10 -1.62 -17.76
CA ILE A 244 0.48 -1.90 -19.06
C ILE A 244 0.84 -3.31 -19.54
N TRP A 245 2.06 -3.76 -19.27
CA TRP A 245 2.60 -5.01 -19.79
C TRP A 245 2.63 -6.14 -18.74
N ASP A 246 2.48 -5.79 -17.46
CA ASP A 246 2.54 -6.74 -16.35
C ASP A 246 1.23 -7.57 -16.27
N GLN A 247 1.18 -8.71 -16.95
CA GLN A 247 0.03 -9.62 -16.90
C GLN A 247 0.24 -10.71 -15.82
N PRO A 248 -0.82 -11.12 -15.08
CA PRO A 248 -2.22 -10.70 -15.21
C PRO A 248 -2.62 -9.51 -14.32
N LEU A 249 -1.82 -9.16 -13.33
CA LEU A 249 -2.20 -8.26 -12.23
C LEU A 249 -2.09 -6.75 -12.55
N HIS A 250 -1.50 -6.40 -13.70
CA HIS A 250 -1.26 -5.03 -14.15
C HIS A 250 -0.56 -4.20 -13.05
N GLN A 251 0.46 -4.75 -12.39
CA GLN A 251 1.13 -4.07 -11.29
C GLN A 251 2.18 -3.10 -11.83
N SER A 252 2.24 -1.90 -11.27
CA SER A 252 3.39 -1.03 -11.49
C SER A 252 4.60 -1.56 -10.69
N LEU A 253 5.81 -1.14 -11.04
CA LEU A 253 7.02 -1.67 -10.40
C LEU A 253 7.05 -1.40 -8.88
N HIS A 254 6.57 -0.24 -8.45
CA HIS A 254 6.47 0.09 -7.03
C HIS A 254 5.37 -0.70 -6.32
N ASP A 255 4.28 -1.03 -7.02
CA ASP A 255 3.25 -1.88 -6.46
C ASP A 255 3.77 -3.30 -6.24
N ARG A 256 4.54 -3.83 -7.21
CA ARG A 256 5.17 -5.14 -7.13
C ARG A 256 6.19 -5.24 -6.00
N PHE A 257 7.07 -4.24 -5.87
CA PHE A 257 8.04 -4.20 -4.77
C PHE A 257 7.40 -4.02 -3.39
N ALA A 258 6.21 -3.43 -3.35
CA ALA A 258 5.42 -3.32 -2.13
C ALA A 258 4.45 -4.48 -1.93
N GLY A 259 4.35 -5.44 -2.85
CA GLY A 259 3.36 -6.52 -2.79
C GLY A 259 1.91 -6.02 -2.77
N THR A 260 1.62 -4.91 -3.46
CA THR A 260 0.30 -4.27 -3.49
C THR A 260 -0.39 -4.40 -4.84
N LEU A 261 -1.71 -4.25 -4.85
CA LEU A 261 -2.55 -4.26 -6.04
C LEU A 261 -3.51 -3.07 -6.01
N VAL A 262 -3.79 -2.48 -7.16
CA VAL A 262 -4.77 -1.39 -7.30
C VAL A 262 -6.06 -1.94 -7.91
N ILE A 263 -7.15 -1.81 -7.17
CA ILE A 263 -8.45 -2.37 -7.52
C ILE A 263 -9.47 -1.27 -7.81
N ASP A 264 -10.43 -1.56 -8.69
CA ASP A 264 -11.60 -0.71 -8.90
C ASP A 264 -12.65 -1.08 -7.87
N GLU A 265 -12.97 -0.16 -6.96
CA GLU A 265 -13.97 -0.43 -5.93
C GLU A 265 -15.39 -0.27 -6.49
N ARG A 266 -15.57 0.38 -7.66
CA ARG A 266 -16.90 0.60 -8.25
C ARG A 266 -17.45 -0.65 -8.92
N ALA A 267 -16.59 -1.46 -9.50
CA ALA A 267 -16.98 -2.70 -10.16
C ALA A 267 -17.70 -3.67 -9.21
N GLY A 268 -17.37 -3.63 -7.91
CA GLY A 268 -18.06 -4.42 -6.90
C GLY A 268 -19.43 -3.89 -6.50
N TYR A 269 -19.85 -2.68 -6.91
CA TYR A 269 -21.21 -2.16 -6.66
C TYR A 269 -22.16 -2.45 -7.83
N ASP A 270 -21.65 -2.41 -9.06
CA ASP A 270 -22.45 -2.65 -10.27
C ASP A 270 -23.05 -4.08 -10.28
N GLU A 271 -22.36 -5.06 -9.67
CA GLU A 271 -22.87 -6.42 -9.55
C GLU A 271 -24.04 -6.55 -8.54
N TYR A 272 -24.13 -5.71 -7.51
CA TYR A 272 -25.26 -5.76 -6.56
C TYR A 272 -26.52 -5.08 -7.09
N ASP A 273 -26.37 -4.05 -7.93
CA ASP A 273 -27.50 -3.36 -8.54
C ASP A 273 -28.21 -4.26 -9.57
N GLU A 274 -27.48 -5.14 -10.27
CA GLU A 274 -28.06 -6.08 -11.25
C GLU A 274 -28.95 -7.17 -10.60
N TYR A 275 -28.78 -7.45 -9.30
CA TYR A 275 -29.64 -8.39 -8.56
C TYR A 275 -30.79 -7.72 -7.79
N THR A 276 -30.94 -6.39 -7.89
CA THR A 276 -32.01 -5.65 -7.21
C THR A 276 -33.10 -5.10 -8.13
N GLU A 277 -33.06 -5.42 -9.43
CA GLU A 277 -34.18 -5.21 -10.38
C GLU A 277 -34.97 -6.51 -10.64
#